data_AF-A0A3G6THF8-F1
#
_entry.id   AF-A0A3G6THF8-F1
#
_cell.length_a   1.000
_cell.length_b   1.000
_cell.length_c   1.000
_cell.angle_alpha   90.00
_cell.angle_beta   90.00
_cell.angle_gamma   90.00
#
_symmetry.space_group_name_H-M   'P 1'
#
loop_
_entity.id
_entity.type
_entity.pdbx_description
1 polymer ?
#
loop_
_entity_poly.entity_id
_entity_poly.type
_entity_poly.pdbx_seq_one_letter_code
_entity_poly.pdbx_strand_id
1 'polypeptide(L)'
;MKKLKFYAIGFVPGLLIVFFILNKKGASCSGYLPNSRVIAESLSKEFKYSDEAKAAMATYKIDEKFVKDSIITNGKVDFDRSHAQKKPCPDYLLTYPEKNPSYEITFEKCEETVTINALKKLR
;
A
#
# COMPACT_ATOMS: atom_id res chain seq x y z
N MET A 1 -41.69 18.88 0.45
CA MET A 1 -41.85 17.42 0.19
C MET A 1 -41.93 17.04 -1.29
N LYS A 2 -42.65 17.76 -2.17
CA LYS A 2 -42.74 17.39 -3.61
C LYS A 2 -41.38 17.39 -4.34
N LYS A 3 -40.54 18.43 -4.12
CA LYS A 3 -39.22 18.55 -4.76
C LYS A 3 -38.25 17.40 -4.41
N LEU A 4 -38.26 16.96 -3.15
CA LEU A 4 -37.42 15.84 -2.68
C LEU A 4 -37.82 14.51 -3.32
N LYS A 5 -39.14 14.29 -3.52
CA LYS A 5 -39.66 13.09 -4.20
C LYS A 5 -39.22 13.05 -5.67
N PHE A 6 -39.30 14.17 -6.39
CA PHE A 6 -38.83 14.24 -7.77
C PHE A 6 -37.31 14.04 -7.90
N TYR A 7 -36.52 14.57 -6.97
CA TYR A 7 -35.08 14.31 -6.91
C TYR A 7 -34.77 12.83 -6.63
N ALA A 8 -35.48 12.22 -5.68
CA ALA A 8 -35.29 10.81 -5.31
C ALA A 8 -35.56 9.84 -6.48
N ILE A 9 -36.50 10.17 -7.39
CA ILE A 9 -36.80 9.36 -8.58
C ILE A 9 -35.60 9.26 -9.52
N GLY A 10 -34.75 10.28 -9.62
CA GLY A 10 -33.50 10.21 -10.38
C GLY A 10 -32.31 9.71 -9.56
N PHE A 11 -32.21 10.15 -8.31
CA PHE A 11 -31.08 9.87 -7.43
C PHE A 11 -30.98 8.40 -7.02
N VAL A 12 -32.12 7.76 -6.68
CA VAL A 12 -32.14 6.35 -6.26
C VAL A 12 -31.70 5.41 -7.39
N PRO A 13 -32.27 5.43 -8.60
CA PRO A 13 -31.79 4.59 -9.69
C PRO A 13 -30.37 4.97 -10.14
N GLY A 14 -30.00 6.25 -10.09
CA GLY A 14 -28.63 6.70 -10.33
C GLY A 14 -27.63 6.05 -9.37
N LEU A 15 -27.93 6.01 -8.07
CA LEU A 15 -27.10 5.32 -7.08
C LEU A 15 -27.02 3.82 -7.35
N LEU A 16 -28.12 3.16 -7.71
CA LEU A 16 -28.11 1.72 -8.02
C LEU A 16 -27.18 1.39 -9.19
N ILE A 17 -27.19 2.21 -10.24
CA ILE A 17 -26.28 2.05 -11.39
C ILE A 17 -24.82 2.23 -10.95
N VAL A 18 -24.53 3.27 -10.17
CA VAL A 18 -23.17 3.53 -9.64
C VAL A 18 -22.70 2.34 -8.78
N PHE A 19 -23.50 1.86 -7.84
CA PHE A 19 -23.13 0.72 -6.99
C PHE A 19 -22.93 -0.56 -7.81
N PHE A 20 -23.74 -0.81 -8.85
CA PHE A 20 -23.55 -1.96 -9.72
C PHE A 20 -22.21 -1.92 -10.46
N ILE A 21 -21.84 -0.76 -11.00
CA ILE A 21 -20.56 -0.57 -11.71
C ILE A 21 -19.38 -0.70 -10.74
N LEU A 22 -19.45 -0.08 -9.56
CA LEU A 22 -18.38 -0.11 -8.56
C LEU A 22 -18.17 -1.52 -7.97
N ASN A 23 -19.24 -2.26 -7.68
CA ASN A 23 -19.16 -3.63 -7.16
C ASN A 23 -18.55 -4.60 -8.19
N LYS A 24 -18.88 -4.47 -9.49
CA LYS A 24 -18.28 -5.32 -10.53
C LYS A 24 -16.78 -5.10 -10.73
N LYS A 25 -16.27 -3.92 -10.43
CA LYS A 25 -14.83 -3.61 -10.56
C LYS A 25 -14.01 -3.92 -9.31
N GLY A 26 -14.62 -4.42 -8.23
CA GLY A 26 -13.93 -4.52 -6.95
C GLY A 26 -13.35 -3.16 -6.51
N ALA A 27 -14.06 -2.07 -6.82
CA ALA A 27 -13.59 -0.71 -6.62
C ALA A 27 -13.51 -0.41 -5.11
N SER A 28 -12.41 -0.81 -4.50
CA SER A 28 -12.00 -0.29 -3.21
C SER A 28 -11.46 1.13 -3.41
N CYS A 29 -11.65 2.02 -2.44
CA CYS A 29 -10.93 3.31 -2.41
C CYS A 29 -9.42 3.12 -2.13
N SER A 30 -8.84 2.01 -2.58
CA SER A 30 -7.47 1.56 -2.35
C SER A 30 -6.42 2.43 -3.01
N GLY A 31 -6.79 3.41 -3.85
CA GLY A 31 -5.84 4.42 -4.33
C GLY A 31 -5.74 5.67 -3.45
N TYR A 32 -6.73 5.91 -2.57
CA TYR A 32 -6.92 7.24 -1.95
C TYR A 32 -6.52 7.30 -0.47
N LEU A 33 -6.54 6.17 0.24
CA LEU A 33 -6.11 6.13 1.63
C LEU A 33 -4.58 6.20 1.73
N PRO A 34 -4.03 6.84 2.78
CA PRO A 34 -2.58 7.05 2.91
C PRO A 34 -1.75 5.78 2.74
N ASN A 35 -2.12 4.69 3.43
CA ASN A 35 -1.42 3.40 3.35
C ASN A 35 -1.35 2.88 1.92
N SER A 36 -2.51 2.81 1.27
CA SER A 36 -2.67 2.18 -0.01
C SER A 36 -2.09 3.03 -1.15
N ARG A 37 -2.05 4.35 -0.98
CA ARG A 37 -1.31 5.28 -1.85
C ARG A 37 0.20 5.03 -1.80
N VAL A 38 0.79 4.89 -0.60
CA VAL A 38 2.22 4.59 -0.47
C VAL A 38 2.55 3.25 -1.13
N ILE A 39 1.73 2.22 -0.91
CA ILE A 39 1.89 0.90 -1.54
C ILE A 39 1.83 1.00 -3.07
N ALA A 40 0.79 1.64 -3.62
CA ALA A 40 0.59 1.75 -5.06
C ALA A 40 1.74 2.53 -5.74
N GLU A 41 2.15 3.67 -5.17
CA GLU A 41 3.26 4.47 -5.71
C GLU A 41 4.61 3.74 -5.57
N SER A 42 4.78 2.88 -4.58
CA SER A 42 6.01 2.09 -4.41
C SER A 42 6.08 0.95 -5.43
N LEU A 43 4.97 0.25 -5.64
CA LEU A 43 4.89 -0.88 -6.58
C LEU A 43 5.05 -0.46 -8.05
N SER A 44 4.83 0.81 -8.38
CA SER A 44 5.03 1.34 -9.74
C SER A 44 6.48 1.71 -10.06
N LYS A 45 7.43 1.49 -9.15
CA LYS A 45 8.84 1.92 -9.27
C LYS A 45 9.79 0.74 -9.38
N GLU A 46 11.03 1.00 -9.80
CA GLU A 46 12.07 -0.01 -9.83
C GLU A 46 12.55 -0.34 -8.40
N PHE A 47 12.58 -1.63 -8.03
CA PHE A 47 13.03 -2.05 -6.71
C PHE A 47 14.52 -2.31 -6.68
N LYS A 48 15.19 -1.73 -5.70
CA LYS A 48 16.59 -1.96 -5.35
C LYS A 48 16.66 -2.49 -3.92
N TYR A 49 17.71 -3.26 -3.63
CA TYR A 49 17.89 -3.88 -2.32
C TYR A 49 19.29 -3.57 -1.83
N SER A 50 19.39 -3.04 -0.61
CA SER A 50 20.67 -2.87 0.08
C SER A 50 21.32 -4.24 0.35
N ASP A 51 22.62 -4.25 0.64
CA ASP A 51 23.31 -5.49 0.99
C ASP A 51 22.78 -6.09 2.31
N GLU A 52 22.36 -5.25 3.26
CA GLU A 52 21.69 -5.68 4.49
C GLU A 52 20.36 -6.38 4.18
N ALA A 53 19.53 -5.78 3.32
CA ALA A 53 18.27 -6.37 2.91
C ALA A 53 18.47 -7.71 2.18
N LYS A 54 19.45 -7.77 1.26
CA LYS A 54 19.80 -9.02 0.55
C LYS A 54 20.25 -10.12 1.51
N ALA A 55 21.08 -9.79 2.49
CA ALA A 55 21.54 -10.75 3.50
C ALA A 55 20.38 -11.27 4.36
N ALA A 56 19.46 -10.39 4.79
CA ALA A 56 18.27 -10.78 5.53
C ALA A 56 17.32 -11.64 4.68
N MET A 57 17.10 -11.25 3.42
CA MET A 57 16.29 -12.00 2.46
C MET A 57 16.84 -13.42 2.23
N ALA A 58 18.15 -13.56 2.03
CA ALA A 58 18.80 -14.87 1.91
C ALA A 58 18.62 -15.71 3.19
N THR A 59 18.80 -15.09 4.37
CA THR A 59 18.65 -15.75 5.67
C THR A 59 17.23 -16.30 5.88
N TYR A 60 16.22 -15.50 5.54
CA TYR A 60 14.82 -15.87 5.74
C TYR A 60 14.19 -16.56 4.53
N LYS A 61 14.96 -16.84 3.47
CA LYS A 61 14.51 -17.43 2.20
C LYS A 61 13.35 -16.64 1.57
N ILE A 62 13.48 -15.32 1.58
CA ILE A 62 12.54 -14.38 0.99
C ILE A 62 13.09 -13.95 -0.38
N ASP A 63 12.29 -14.12 -1.43
CA ASP A 63 12.62 -13.63 -2.77
C ASP A 63 12.00 -12.25 -3.03
N GLU A 64 12.45 -11.59 -4.10
CA GLU A 64 11.95 -10.27 -4.50
C GLU A 64 10.44 -10.27 -4.81
N LYS A 65 9.93 -11.40 -5.33
CA LYS A 65 8.52 -11.56 -5.65
C LYS A 65 7.68 -11.54 -4.37
N PHE A 66 8.12 -12.21 -3.32
CA PHE A 66 7.47 -12.20 -2.01
C PHE A 66 7.51 -10.82 -1.37
N VAL A 67 8.62 -10.08 -1.50
CA VAL A 67 8.69 -8.68 -1.04
C VAL A 67 7.61 -7.85 -1.72
N LYS A 68 7.49 -7.89 -3.04
CA LYS A 68 6.52 -7.08 -3.79
C LYS A 68 5.08 -7.54 -3.59
N ASP A 69 4.81 -8.81 -3.93
CA ASP A 69 3.44 -9.35 -4.02
C ASP A 69 2.82 -9.63 -2.65
N SER A 70 3.64 -9.85 -1.62
CA SER A 70 3.17 -10.17 -0.27
C SER A 70 3.43 -9.03 0.71
N ILE A 71 4.70 -8.73 0.98
CA ILE A 71 5.08 -7.78 2.06
C ILE A 71 4.58 -6.37 1.74
N ILE A 72 4.95 -5.80 0.59
CA ILE A 72 4.58 -4.43 0.22
C ILE A 72 3.09 -4.35 -0.09
N THR A 73 2.57 -5.27 -0.91
CA THR A 73 1.16 -5.24 -1.35
C THR A 73 0.16 -5.35 -0.20
N ASN A 74 0.44 -6.18 0.81
CA ASN A 74 -0.50 -6.48 1.89
C ASN A 74 0.00 -5.98 3.26
N GLY A 75 0.95 -5.05 3.24
CA GLY A 75 1.54 -4.49 4.44
C GLY A 75 0.76 -3.30 5.00
N LYS A 76 1.12 -2.94 6.23
CA LYS A 76 0.66 -1.72 6.88
C LYS A 76 1.84 -0.80 7.17
N VAL A 77 1.80 0.39 6.56
CA VAL A 77 2.73 1.49 6.81
C VAL A 77 2.48 2.04 8.20
N ASP A 78 3.54 2.15 8.98
CA ASP A 78 3.58 2.81 10.27
C ASP A 78 3.98 4.28 10.05
N PHE A 79 2.99 5.16 9.90
CA PHE A 79 3.24 6.57 9.63
C PHE A 79 3.88 7.32 10.80
N ASP A 80 3.73 6.81 12.03
CA ASP A 80 4.33 7.42 13.22
C ASP A 80 5.85 7.19 13.26
N ARG A 81 6.30 6.08 12.69
CA ARG A 81 7.73 5.72 12.56
C ARG A 81 8.31 5.97 11.17
N SER A 82 7.56 6.60 10.27
CA SER A 82 7.98 6.91 8.90
C SER A 82 8.21 8.41 8.71
N HIS A 83 9.12 8.78 7.81
CA HIS A 83 9.37 10.18 7.44
C HIS A 83 8.78 10.50 6.05
N ALA A 84 7.45 10.48 5.95
CA ALA A 84 6.74 10.66 4.68
C ALA A 84 7.00 12.00 3.96
N GLN A 85 7.51 13.01 4.68
CA GLN A 85 7.81 14.36 4.15
C GLN A 85 9.30 14.58 3.85
N LYS A 86 10.16 13.59 4.13
CA LYS A 86 11.61 13.70 3.88
C LYS A 86 11.87 13.87 2.39
N LYS A 87 12.83 14.76 2.06
CA LYS A 87 13.30 15.01 0.69
C LYS A 87 14.78 14.61 0.58
N PRO A 88 15.25 14.10 -0.58
CA PRO A 88 14.48 13.90 -1.82
C PRO A 88 13.60 12.63 -1.79
N CYS A 89 13.91 11.67 -0.91
CA CYS A 89 13.21 10.40 -0.82
C CYS A 89 12.57 10.25 0.56
N PRO A 90 11.24 10.20 0.65
CA PRO A 90 10.55 9.77 1.86
C PRO A 90 10.94 8.34 2.25
N ASP A 91 11.14 8.11 3.55
CA ASP A 91 11.33 6.77 4.10
C ASP A 91 10.09 6.29 4.83
N TYR A 92 9.86 4.98 4.74
CA TYR A 92 8.70 4.32 5.30
C TYR A 92 9.11 3.07 6.06
N LEU A 93 8.40 2.83 7.15
CA LEU A 93 8.40 1.58 7.87
C LEU A 93 7.07 0.88 7.60
N LEU A 94 7.16 -0.40 7.24
CA LEU A 94 5.99 -1.23 6.95
C LEU A 94 6.10 -2.55 7.70
N THR A 95 4.96 -3.02 8.18
CA THR A 95 4.85 -4.33 8.81
C THR A 95 3.97 -5.27 7.98
N TYR A 96 4.32 -6.55 7.99
CA TYR A 96 3.56 -7.58 7.30
C TYR A 96 3.53 -8.90 8.10
N PRO A 97 2.39 -9.60 8.17
CA PRO A 97 1.06 -9.17 7.72
C PRO A 97 0.50 -8.01 8.56
N GLU A 98 -0.51 -7.29 8.06
CA GLU A 98 -1.17 -6.20 8.80
C GLU A 98 -1.63 -6.63 10.20
N LYS A 99 -2.16 -7.85 10.32
CA LYS A 99 -2.56 -8.45 11.59
C LYS A 99 -1.48 -9.43 12.04
N ASN A 100 -1.01 -9.27 13.27
CA ASN A 100 0.02 -10.12 13.87
C ASN A 100 1.31 -10.17 13.03
N PRO A 101 2.04 -9.04 12.91
CA PRO A 101 3.14 -8.89 11.99
C PRO A 101 4.31 -9.81 12.32
N SER A 102 4.84 -10.46 11.29
CA SER A 102 6.02 -11.33 11.38
C SER A 102 7.26 -10.65 10.80
N TYR A 103 7.07 -9.65 9.95
CA TYR A 103 8.12 -8.92 9.27
C TYR A 103 7.95 -7.42 9.44
N GLU A 104 9.07 -6.74 9.60
CA GLU A 104 9.20 -5.29 9.53
C GLU A 104 10.21 -4.96 8.42
N ILE A 105 9.84 -4.06 7.52
CA ILE A 105 10.68 -3.61 6.41
C ILE A 105 10.79 -2.09 6.45
N THR A 106 11.99 -1.60 6.15
CA THR A 106 12.23 -0.16 5.94
C THR A 106 12.63 0.06 4.50
N PHE A 107 12.06 1.08 3.88
CA PHE A 107 12.37 1.40 2.49
C PHE A 107 12.28 2.90 2.22
N GLU A 108 13.09 3.37 1.29
CA GLU A 108 13.02 4.72 0.75
C GLU A 108 12.34 4.71 -0.61
N LYS A 109 11.39 5.63 -0.81
CA LYS A 109 10.65 5.80 -2.05
C LYS A 109 11.13 7.08 -2.74
N CYS A 110 12.00 6.96 -3.73
CA CYS A 110 12.47 8.05 -4.57
C CYS A 110 11.56 8.27 -5.79
N GLU A 111 11.94 9.16 -6.72
CA GLU A 111 11.14 9.49 -7.91
C GLU A 111 11.01 8.30 -8.89
N GLU A 112 12.05 7.51 -9.08
CA GLU A 112 12.04 6.37 -10.02
C GLU A 112 12.21 5.01 -9.33
N THR A 113 12.78 5.01 -8.12
CA THR A 113 13.19 3.79 -7.43
C THR A 113 12.59 3.66 -6.04
N VAL A 114 12.46 2.43 -5.58
CA VAL A 114 12.22 2.05 -4.19
C VAL A 114 13.40 1.24 -3.72
N THR A 115 14.08 1.70 -2.67
CA THR A 115 15.22 0.97 -2.11
C THR A 115 14.80 0.34 -0.80
N ILE A 116 14.80 -0.99 -0.75
CA ILE A 116 14.63 -1.74 0.49
C ILE A 116 15.93 -1.66 1.28
N ASN A 117 15.86 -1.03 2.46
CA ASN A 117 17.02 -0.75 3.29
C ASN A 117 17.28 -1.86 4.31
N ALA A 118 16.23 -2.33 5.00
CA ALA A 118 16.36 -3.43 5.95
C ALA A 118 15.08 -4.27 6.01
N LEU A 119 15.25 -5.57 6.25
CA LEU A 119 14.17 -6.53 6.48
C LEU A 119 14.46 -7.28 7.79
N LYS A 120 13.53 -7.22 8.73
CA LYS A 120 13.65 -7.84 10.04
C LYS A 120 12.49 -8.80 10.27
N LYS A 121 12.79 -9.96 10.84
CA LYS A 121 11.80 -10.91 11.32
C LYS A 121 11.50 -10.58 12.79
N LEU A 122 10.23 -10.35 13.12
CA LEU A 122 9.79 -9.96 14.46
C LEU A 122 9.54 -11.17 15.37
N ARG A 123 9.25 -12.34 14.78
CA ARG A 123 9.01 -13.63 15.46
C ARG A 123 9.43 -14.78 14.57
#